data_AF-A0A3P6F5M0-F1
#
_entry.id   AF-A0A3P6F5M0-F1
#
_cell.length_a   1.000
_cell.length_b   1.000
_cell.length_c   1.000
_cell.angle_alpha   90.00
_cell.angle_beta   90.00
_cell.angle_gamma   90.00
#
_symmetry.space_group_name_H-M   'P 1'
#
loop_
_entity.id
_entity.type
_entity.pdbx_description
1 polymer ?
#
loop_
_entity_poly.entity_id
_entity_poly.type
_entity_poly.pdbx_seq_one_letter_code
_entity_poly.pdbx_strand_id
1 'polypeptide(L)' 'MPLKMDEGWNQIELNLPDFTRRAYGTNYAETLRVQVHANCSPRRICFADRLYSDEELPSEFKLYLPVQV' A
#
# COMPACT_ATOMS: atom_id res chain seq x y z
N MET A 1 -11.16 7.17 -5.82
CA MET A 1 -10.01 8.04 -6.10
C MET A 1 -9.20 7.37 -7.21
N PRO A 2 -8.84 8.06 -8.31
CA PRO A 2 -8.00 7.46 -9.34
C PRO A 2 -6.56 7.29 -8.81
N LEU A 3 -5.98 6.11 -8.99
CA LEU A 3 -4.59 5.82 -8.68
C LEU A 3 -3.80 5.79 -9.99
N LYS A 4 -2.70 6.53 -10.04
CA LYS A 4 -1.74 6.44 -11.14
C LYS A 4 -0.68 5.41 -10.75
N MET A 5 -0.42 4.47 -11.64
CA MET A 5 0.62 3.46 -11.49
C MET A 5 1.71 3.73 -12.53
N ASP A 6 2.96 3.53 -12.15
CA ASP A 6 4.10 3.60 -13.06
C ASP A 6 4.34 2.22 -13.70
N GLU A 7 5.20 2.16 -14.71
CA GLU A 7 5.54 0.89 -15.36
C GLU A 7 6.31 -0.04 -14.40
N GLY A 8 5.88 -1.30 -14.30
CA GLY A 8 6.52 -2.32 -13.47
C GLY A 8 5.91 -2.50 -12.08
N TRP A 9 6.76 -2.80 -11.09
CA TRP A 9 6.33 -3.04 -9.71
C TRP A 9 6.12 -1.72 -8.98
N ASN A 10 4.90 -1.51 -8.45
CA ASN A 10 4.53 -0.31 -7.72
C ASN A 10 4.29 -0.65 -6.25
N GLN A 11 4.78 0.20 -5.35
CA GLN A 11 4.39 0.22 -3.94
C GLN A 11 3.29 1.27 -3.77
N ILE A 12 2.09 0.83 -3.38
CA ILE A 12 0.96 1.72 -3.14
C ILE A 12 0.71 1.79 -1.64
N GLU A 13 0.77 3.00 -1.10
CA GLU A 13 0.54 3.27 0.32
C GLU A 13 -0.75 4.05 0.49
N LEU A 14 -1.68 3.48 1.26
CA LEU A 14 -2.98 4.09 1.51
C LEU A 14 -3.08 4.46 3.00
N ASN A 15 -3.06 5.76 3.28
CA ASN A 15 -3.29 6.27 4.63
C ASN A 15 -4.79 6.27 4.94
N LEU A 16 -5.28 5.13 5.44
CA LEU A 16 -6.70 4.93 5.75
C LEU A 16 -7.24 6.00 6.74
N PRO A 17 -6.54 6.37 7.83
CA PRO A 17 -6.94 7.46 8.70
C PRO A 17 -7.14 8.81 8.01
N ASP A 18 -6.23 9.21 7.13
CA ASP A 18 -6.35 10.48 6.40
C ASP A 18 -7.53 10.43 5.42
N PHE A 19 -7.69 9.29 4.72
CA PHE A 19 -8.79 9.13 3.76
C PHE A 19 -10.16 9.18 4.41
N THR A 20 -10.38 8.50 5.54
CA THR A 20 -11.68 8.56 6.23
C THR A 20 -11.97 9.96 6.77
N ARG A 21 -10.95 10.65 7.29
CA ARG A 21 -11.09 12.01 7.81
C ARG A 21 -11.43 13.00 6.71
N ARG A 22 -10.78 12.92 5.56
CA ARG A 22 -11.04 13.83 4.43
C ARG A 22 -12.34 13.54 3.71
N ALA A 23 -12.74 12.27 3.59
CA ALA A 23 -13.96 11.89 2.90
C ALA A 23 -15.22 12.08 3.76
N TYR A 24 -15.14 11.77 5.06
CA TYR A 24 -16.31 11.66 5.93
C TYR A 24 -16.22 12.51 7.21
N GLY A 25 -15.09 13.18 7.47
CA GLY A 25 -14.88 13.95 8.71
C GLY A 25 -14.74 13.09 9.96
N THR A 26 -14.63 11.77 9.82
CA THR A 26 -14.59 10.81 10.94
C THR A 26 -13.23 10.13 11.06
N ASN A 27 -12.93 9.64 12.26
CA ASN A 27 -11.70 8.90 12.52
C ASN A 27 -11.81 7.45 12.06
N TYR A 28 -10.70 6.93 11.55
CA TYR A 28 -10.57 5.52 11.21
C TYR A 28 -10.49 4.67 12.49
N ALA A 29 -11.25 3.58 12.52
CA ALA A 29 -11.27 2.63 13.64
C ALA A 29 -10.64 1.29 13.23
N GLU A 30 -11.21 0.63 12.23
CA GLU A 30 -10.74 -0.67 11.75
C GLU A 30 -11.06 -0.89 10.26
N THR A 31 -10.40 -1.89 9.65
CA THR A 31 -10.72 -2.35 8.29
C THR A 31 -11.34 -3.73 8.34
N LEU A 32 -12.58 -3.82 7.86
CA LEU A 32 -13.36 -5.06 7.88
C LEU A 32 -13.03 -5.99 6.70
N ARG A 33 -12.68 -5.43 5.53
CA ARG A 33 -12.47 -6.21 4.30
C ARG A 33 -11.56 -5.47 3.33
N VAL A 34 -10.65 -6.22 2.71
CA VAL A 34 -9.88 -5.80 1.53
C VAL A 34 -10.31 -6.65 0.34
N GLN A 35 -10.62 -6.01 -0.78
CA GLN A 35 -10.95 -6.67 -2.04
C GLN A 35 -9.98 -6.22 -3.12
N VAL A 36 -9.45 -7.19 -3.86
CA VAL A 36 -8.53 -6.96 -4.97
C VAL A 36 -9.20 -7.50 -6.23
N HIS A 37 -9.28 -6.66 -7.26
CA HIS A 37 -9.90 -7.02 -8.54
C HIS A 37 -8.87 -7.59 -9.52
N ALA A 38 -9.36 -8.16 -10.62
CA ALA A 38 -8.54 -8.78 -11.67
C ALA A 38 -7.56 -7.79 -12.35
N ASN A 39 -6.66 -8.32 -13.18
CA ASN A 39 -5.62 -7.58 -13.92
C ASN A 39 -4.56 -6.90 -13.05
N CYS A 40 -4.33 -7.41 -11.84
CA CYS A 40 -3.18 -7.02 -11.03
C CYS A 40 -2.45 -8.26 -10.50
N SER A 41 -1.14 -8.13 -10.29
CA SER A 41 -0.28 -9.18 -9.74
C SER A 41 0.22 -8.75 -8.36
N PRO A 42 -0.56 -8.90 -7.28
CA PRO A 42 -0.13 -8.49 -5.96
C PRO A 42 1.02 -9.37 -5.48
N ARG A 43 2.15 -8.74 -5.10
CA ARG A 43 3.25 -9.46 -4.43
C ARG A 43 3.03 -9.56 -2.93
N ARG A 44 2.53 -8.49 -2.31
CA ARG A 44 2.31 -8.41 -0.87
C ARG A 44 1.27 -7.34 -0.53
N ILE A 45 0.43 -7.62 0.47
CA ILE A 45 -0.51 -6.67 1.07
C ILE A 45 -0.25 -6.71 2.57
N CYS A 46 0.07 -5.57 3.15
CA CYS A 46 0.37 -5.44 4.58
C CYS A 46 -0.40 -4.26 5.18
N PHE A 47 -0.73 -4.39 6.46
CA PHE A 47 -1.16 -3.27 7.28
C PHE A 47 0.02 -2.80 8.13
N ALA A 48 0.16 -1.48 8.26
CA ALA A 48 1.17 -0.85 9.07
C ALA A 48 0.53 0.28 9.88
N ASP A 49 0.90 0.41 11.15
CA ASP A 49 0.39 1.46 12.03
C ASP A 49 0.96 2.85 11.68
N ARG A 50 2.12 2.88 11.02
CA ARG A 50 2.80 4.09 10.56
C ARG A 50 3.41 3.91 9.19
N LEU A 51 3.69 5.04 8.53
CA LEU A 51 4.47 5.06 7.29
C LEU A 51 5.92 4.71 7.65
N TYR A 52 6.37 3.52 7.27
CA TYR A 52 7.76 3.12 7.42
C TYR A 52 8.52 3.55 6.16
N SER A 53 9.60 4.31 6.34
CA SER A 53 10.53 4.61 5.26
C SER A 53 11.28 3.33 4.86
N ASP A 54 11.67 3.23 3.60
CA ASP A 54 12.32 2.03 3.04
C ASP A 54 13.49 1.54 3.91
N GLU A 55 14.27 2.45 4.53
CA GLU A 55 15.37 2.11 5.44
C GLU A 55 14.96 1.30 6.68
N GLU A 56 13.77 1.54 7.23
CA GLU A 56 13.24 0.84 8.42
C GLU A 56 12.55 -0.48 8.07
N LEU A 57 12.21 -0.72 6.79
CA LEU A 57 11.60 -1.97 6.39
C LEU A 57 12.64 -3.11 6.46
N PRO A 58 12.32 -4.25 7.09
CA PRO A 58 13.14 -5.44 6.99
C PRO A 58 13.35 -5.80 5.52
N SER A 59 14.52 -6.35 5.19
CA SER A 59 14.92 -6.69 3.81
C SER A 59 13.84 -7.49 3.06
N GLU A 60 13.07 -8.31 3.77
CA GLU A 60 11.98 -9.10 3.19
C GLU A 60 10.82 -8.27 2.61
N PHE A 61 10.64 -7.02 3.05
CA PHE A 61 9.58 -6.12 2.61
C PHE A 61 10.06 -5.05 1.63
N LYS A 62 11.38 -4.94 1.41
CA LYS A 62 11.96 -4.05 0.41
C LYS A 62 11.65 -4.55 -0.99
N LEU A 63 11.28 -3.62 -1.86
CA LEU A 63 10.90 -3.91 -3.23
C LEU A 63 12.17 -4.07 -4.08
N TYR A 64 12.85 -5.21 -3.95
CA TYR A 64 13.95 -5.52 -4.85
C TYR A 64 13.41 -5.79 -6.25
N LEU A 65 13.81 -4.95 -7.21
CA LEU A 65 13.71 -5.27 -8.63
C LEU A 65 14.49 -6.56 -8.89
N PRO A 66 13.97 -7.49 -9.70
CA PRO A 66 14.75 -8.66 -10.07
C PRO A 66 16.05 -8.19 -10.72
N VAL A 67 17.18 -8.70 -10.23
CA VAL A 67 18.49 -8.51 -10.85
C VAL A 67 18.36 -8.98 -12.30
N GLN A 68 18.50 -8.06 -13.25
CA GLN A 68 18.68 -8.43 -14.66
C GLN A 68 20.05 -9.09 -14.74
N VAL A 69 20.05 -10.39 -15.04
CA VAL A 69 21.26 -11.15 -15.41
C VAL A 69 21.60 -10.86 -16.86
#